data_AF-A0A946XJD4-F1
#
_entry.id   AF-A0A946XJD4-F1
#
_cell.length_a   1.000
_cell.length_b   1.000
_cell.length_c   1.000
_cell.angle_alpha   90.00
_cell.angle_beta   90.00
_cell.angle_gamma   90.00
#
_symmetry.space_group_name_H-M   'P 1'
#
loop_
_entity.id
_entity.type
_entity.pdbx_description
1 polymer ?
#
loop_
_entity_poly.entity_id
_entity_poly.type
_entity_poly.pdbx_seq_one_letter_code
_entity_poly.pdbx_strand_id
1 'polypeptide(L)'
;TGGSIRQPASFCNCTGLRTTYGRTSRYGVMSMASSLDTIGPLAKNTEDLAIILEAIAGKDPKDGTSGNTPVPKYTDALTGNLKGMTIGLPKEYFIEGIEKDVEEGIRASVKVLEELGATIKEISLPHTQYAASTYYILCPSEVSSNMARYDGIRFGHTTEGINNLNDYYTAVRSEGFGAEVKRRILIGTYALSAGYFDAYYRKAQKVRTLITKDFEDAFASVDAIISPVGPNVSFKIGAHEGDPLAMYLEDVFTIPQVMAGIPALSVPCGFDSNNMPIGLQIMGPQWGEEVVLKVGDAYEKATQWNEKKPNL
;
A
#
# COMPACT_ATOMS: atom_id res chain seq x y z
N THR A 1 0.97 3.33 -3.95
CA THR A 1 1.00 2.46 -5.14
C THR A 1 1.21 0.99 -4.83
N GLY A 2 2.20 0.58 -4.03
CA GLY A 2 2.42 -0.84 -3.66
C GLY A 2 2.38 -1.07 -2.15
N GLY A 3 3.31 -0.45 -1.43
CA GLY A 3 3.33 -0.40 0.04
C GLY A 3 3.74 0.98 0.58
N SER A 4 3.98 1.94 -0.32
CA SER A 4 4.83 3.12 -0.14
C SER A 4 4.42 4.17 0.90
N ILE A 5 3.33 3.94 1.65
CA ILE A 5 2.94 4.72 2.83
C ILE A 5 3.05 3.85 4.09
N ARG A 6 2.44 2.66 4.02
CA ARG A 6 2.32 1.71 5.14
C ARG A 6 3.66 1.08 5.50
N GLN A 7 4.42 0.59 4.53
CA GLN A 7 5.72 -0.04 4.81
C GLN A 7 6.73 0.96 5.41
N PRO A 8 6.91 2.19 4.87
CA PRO A 8 7.72 3.19 5.55
C PRO A 8 7.22 3.55 6.95
N ALA A 9 5.90 3.63 7.15
CA ALA A 9 5.33 3.87 8.48
C ALA A 9 5.69 2.74 9.47
N SER A 10 5.57 1.48 9.04
CA SER A 10 6.01 0.30 9.79
C SER A 10 7.50 0.37 10.12
N PHE A 11 8.36 0.69 9.16
CA PHE A 11 9.82 0.73 9.37
C PHE A 11 10.27 1.88 10.27
N CYS A 12 9.53 2.99 10.31
CA CYS A 12 9.93 4.21 11.02
C CYS A 12 9.15 4.46 12.32
N ASN A 13 8.46 3.45 12.86
CA ASN A 13 7.60 3.58 14.05
C ASN A 13 6.59 4.75 13.94
N CYS A 14 5.95 4.88 12.78
CA CYS A 14 4.97 5.91 12.50
C CYS A 14 3.62 5.28 12.13
N THR A 15 2.58 6.11 12.13
CA THR A 15 1.24 5.71 11.69
C THR A 15 1.03 6.21 10.26
N GLY A 16 0.59 5.35 9.35
CA GLY A 16 0.45 5.70 7.92
C GLY A 16 -0.81 5.12 7.28
N LEU A 17 -1.62 5.97 6.66
CA LEU A 17 -2.89 5.58 6.04
C LEU A 17 -2.80 5.67 4.53
N ARG A 18 -3.07 4.54 3.86
CA ARG A 18 -3.49 4.52 2.47
C ARG A 18 -5.01 4.59 2.43
N THR A 19 -5.57 5.57 1.75
CA THR A 19 -7.02 5.78 1.67
C THR A 19 -7.66 4.90 0.60
N THR A 20 -8.99 4.83 0.57
CA THR A 20 -9.71 4.20 -0.55
C THR A 20 -9.29 4.85 -1.87
N TYR A 21 -9.13 4.06 -2.94
CA TYR A 21 -8.86 4.61 -4.27
C TYR A 21 -9.98 5.58 -4.67
N GLY A 22 -9.62 6.85 -4.89
CA GLY A 22 -10.55 7.93 -5.19
C GLY A 22 -10.99 8.77 -3.98
N ARG A 23 -10.59 8.43 -2.74
CA ARG A 23 -10.87 9.27 -1.55
C ARG A 23 -10.12 10.60 -1.57
N THR A 24 -8.87 10.58 -2.02
CA THR A 24 -8.02 11.76 -2.19
C THR A 24 -7.75 11.99 -3.68
N SER A 25 -7.78 13.25 -4.10
CA SER A 25 -7.50 13.62 -5.49
C SER A 25 -6.05 13.30 -5.85
N ARG A 26 -5.86 12.83 -7.09
CA ARG A 26 -4.54 12.61 -7.71
C ARG A 26 -4.11 13.76 -8.60
N TYR A 27 -4.92 14.82 -8.72
CA TYR A 27 -4.53 16.01 -9.48
C TYR A 27 -3.29 16.67 -8.85
N GLY A 28 -2.25 16.88 -9.65
CA GLY A 28 -0.95 17.41 -9.19
C GLY A 28 0.03 16.34 -8.72
N VAL A 29 -0.37 15.07 -8.61
CA VAL A 29 0.55 13.96 -8.33
C VAL A 29 1.21 13.48 -9.61
N MET A 30 2.54 13.32 -9.58
CA MET A 30 3.27 12.63 -10.64
C MET A 30 2.89 11.15 -10.61
N SER A 31 1.98 10.74 -11.50
CA SER A 31 1.46 9.38 -11.49
C SER A 31 2.55 8.37 -11.81
N MET A 32 2.56 7.31 -11.02
CA MET A 32 3.34 6.09 -11.24
C MET A 32 2.44 5.07 -11.93
N ALA A 33 1.46 4.52 -11.22
CA ALA A 33 0.45 3.61 -11.76
C ALA A 33 -0.93 4.16 -11.42
N SER A 34 -1.56 4.83 -12.38
CA SER A 34 -2.77 5.62 -12.20
C SER A 34 -3.93 4.86 -11.55
N SER A 35 -4.10 3.56 -11.78
CA SER A 35 -5.17 2.75 -11.18
C SER A 35 -4.87 2.21 -9.77
N LEU A 36 -3.67 2.50 -9.25
CA LEU A 36 -3.13 2.01 -7.98
C LEU A 36 -2.62 3.15 -7.08
N ASP A 37 -2.32 4.31 -7.66
CA ASP A 37 -1.86 5.50 -6.96
C ASP A 37 -2.96 6.03 -6.04
N THR A 38 -2.59 6.40 -4.82
CA THR A 38 -3.48 7.01 -3.84
C THR A 38 -2.63 7.82 -2.87
N ILE A 39 -3.09 9.02 -2.51
CA ILE A 39 -2.45 9.86 -1.51
C ILE A 39 -3.06 9.54 -0.14
N GLY A 40 -2.23 9.50 0.88
CA GLY A 40 -2.69 9.44 2.25
C GLY A 40 -1.64 9.94 3.23
N PRO A 41 -2.07 10.25 4.47
CA PRO A 41 -1.20 10.88 5.46
C PRO A 41 -0.26 9.88 6.15
N LEU A 42 0.88 10.40 6.62
CA LEU A 42 1.72 9.79 7.65
C LEU A 42 1.82 10.76 8.83
N ALA A 43 1.70 10.24 10.04
CA ALA A 43 1.75 11.01 11.28
C ALA A 43 2.25 10.11 12.45
N LYS A 44 2.22 10.66 13.67
CA LYS A 44 2.65 9.93 14.87
C LYS A 44 1.55 9.14 15.55
N ASN A 45 0.30 9.50 15.28
CA ASN A 45 -0.86 8.89 15.90
C ASN A 45 -2.04 8.87 14.92
N THR A 46 -3.05 8.10 15.27
CA THR A 46 -4.23 7.91 14.43
C THR A 46 -5.13 9.17 14.39
N GLU A 47 -5.13 9.99 15.44
CA GLU A 47 -5.87 11.25 15.51
C GLU A 47 -5.37 12.29 14.49
N ASP A 48 -4.06 12.50 14.40
CA ASP A 48 -3.43 13.38 13.43
C ASP A 48 -3.75 12.93 12.00
N LEU A 49 -3.76 11.62 11.74
CA LEU A 49 -4.15 11.09 10.43
C LEU A 49 -5.60 11.41 10.09
N ALA A 50 -6.52 11.29 11.06
CA ALA A 50 -7.93 11.62 10.87
C ALA A 50 -8.09 13.10 10.51
N ILE A 51 -7.46 14.00 11.26
CA ILE A 51 -7.49 15.45 11.01
C ILE A 51 -6.94 15.79 9.61
N ILE A 52 -5.79 15.23 9.23
CA ILE A 52 -5.20 15.47 7.91
C ILE A 52 -6.11 14.92 6.81
N LEU A 53 -6.66 13.72 7.00
CA LEU A 53 -7.53 13.10 6.02
C LEU A 53 -8.79 13.93 5.76
N GLU A 54 -9.44 14.46 6.80
CA GLU A 54 -10.59 15.36 6.65
C GLU A 54 -10.26 16.58 5.77
N ALA A 55 -9.04 17.10 5.88
CA ALA A 55 -8.61 18.27 5.12
C ALA A 55 -8.28 17.98 3.64
N ILE A 56 -7.80 16.77 3.33
CA ILE A 56 -7.31 16.44 1.97
C ILE A 56 -8.26 15.55 1.16
N ALA A 57 -9.24 14.92 1.80
CA ALA A 57 -10.21 14.04 1.14
C ALA A 57 -11.31 14.84 0.45
N GLY A 58 -11.94 14.21 -0.55
CA GLY A 58 -13.16 14.72 -1.17
C GLY A 58 -13.13 14.70 -2.70
N LYS A 59 -14.27 15.05 -3.27
CA LYS A 59 -14.44 15.14 -4.72
C LYS A 59 -13.61 16.32 -5.27
N ASP A 60 -12.84 16.05 -6.32
CA ASP A 60 -12.12 17.08 -7.06
C ASP A 60 -12.57 17.08 -8.53
N PRO A 61 -13.12 18.19 -9.05
CA PRO A 61 -13.52 18.29 -10.46
C PRO A 61 -12.34 18.14 -11.45
N LYS A 62 -11.10 18.31 -11.00
CA LYS A 62 -9.89 18.12 -11.83
C LYS A 62 -9.38 16.68 -11.89
N ASP A 63 -9.95 15.78 -11.07
CA ASP A 63 -9.65 14.36 -11.08
C ASP A 63 -10.90 13.54 -11.40
N GLY A 64 -10.95 13.00 -12.61
CA GLY A 64 -12.05 12.14 -13.08
C GLY A 64 -12.21 10.83 -12.30
N THR A 65 -11.22 10.45 -11.49
CA THR A 65 -11.24 9.24 -10.64
C THR A 65 -11.54 9.52 -9.17
N SER A 66 -11.64 10.78 -8.76
CA SER A 66 -12.06 11.12 -7.41
C SER A 66 -13.51 10.69 -7.18
N GLY A 67 -13.75 9.99 -6.08
CA GLY A 67 -15.07 9.49 -5.70
C GLY A 67 -16.02 10.63 -5.35
N ASN A 68 -17.30 10.47 -5.66
CA ASN A 68 -18.34 11.38 -5.20
C ASN A 68 -18.97 10.87 -3.90
N THR A 69 -18.11 10.56 -2.92
CA THR A 69 -18.51 10.06 -1.60
C THR A 69 -18.26 11.19 -0.59
N PRO A 70 -19.23 11.54 0.26
CA PRO A 70 -19.02 12.54 1.31
C PRO A 70 -17.81 12.21 2.17
N VAL A 71 -17.14 13.25 2.68
CA VAL A 71 -16.03 13.12 3.63
C VAL A 71 -16.64 13.09 5.03
N PRO A 72 -16.55 11.97 5.76
CA PRO A 72 -16.96 11.91 7.16
C PRO A 72 -16.07 12.80 8.02
N LYS A 73 -16.56 13.17 9.20
CA LYS A 73 -15.74 13.73 10.27
C LYS A 73 -15.03 12.58 10.98
N TYR A 74 -13.96 12.08 10.37
CA TYR A 74 -13.16 10.95 10.83
C TYR A 74 -12.75 11.00 12.30
N THR A 75 -12.56 12.18 12.89
CA THR A 75 -12.27 12.30 14.33
C THR A 75 -13.38 11.75 15.22
N ASP A 76 -14.63 11.73 14.75
CA ASP A 76 -15.77 11.22 15.52
C ASP A 76 -15.75 9.68 15.64
N ALA A 77 -14.98 8.99 14.79
CA ALA A 77 -14.82 7.54 14.83
C ALA A 77 -13.82 7.06 15.91
N LEU A 78 -13.03 7.96 16.51
CA LEU A 78 -11.92 7.66 17.42
C LEU A 78 -12.39 7.41 18.87
N THR A 79 -13.21 6.38 19.06
CA THR A 79 -13.90 6.11 20.34
C THR A 79 -13.11 5.23 21.30
N GLY A 80 -12.00 4.62 20.87
CA GLY A 80 -11.18 3.72 21.67
C GLY A 80 -11.83 2.37 22.05
N ASN A 81 -13.01 2.03 21.51
CA ASN A 81 -13.75 0.81 21.87
C ASN A 81 -14.14 -0.03 20.65
N LEU A 82 -13.80 -1.32 20.67
CA LEU A 82 -14.04 -2.28 19.59
C LEU A 82 -15.13 -3.32 19.89
N LYS A 83 -15.88 -3.14 20.99
CA LYS A 83 -16.96 -4.06 21.39
C LYS A 83 -17.93 -4.33 20.24
N GLY A 84 -18.07 -5.61 19.91
CA GLY A 84 -19.00 -6.10 18.89
C GLY A 84 -18.47 -6.05 17.45
N MET A 85 -17.23 -5.60 17.24
CA MET A 85 -16.57 -5.71 15.94
C MET A 85 -16.02 -7.11 15.72
N THR A 86 -16.10 -7.61 14.49
CA THR A 86 -15.43 -8.83 14.05
C THR A 86 -14.24 -8.46 13.18
N ILE A 87 -13.04 -8.90 13.55
CA ILE A 87 -11.80 -8.61 12.82
C ILE A 87 -11.30 -9.90 12.18
N GLY A 88 -11.13 -9.87 10.87
CA GLY A 88 -10.62 -10.96 10.05
C GLY A 88 -9.11 -11.12 10.18
N LEU A 89 -8.66 -12.36 10.35
CA LEU A 89 -7.26 -12.75 10.31
C LEU A 89 -7.03 -13.73 9.14
N PRO A 90 -6.40 -13.31 8.03
CA PRO A 90 -6.18 -14.17 6.87
C PRO A 90 -5.15 -15.25 7.16
N LYS A 91 -5.53 -16.52 6.97
CA LYS A 91 -4.59 -17.65 7.13
C LYS A 91 -3.41 -17.58 6.14
N GLU A 92 -3.62 -17.00 4.96
CA GLU A 92 -2.61 -16.88 3.91
C GLU A 92 -1.51 -15.85 4.23
N TYR A 93 -1.62 -15.09 5.33
CA TYR A 93 -0.61 -14.10 5.74
C TYR A 93 0.34 -14.57 6.84
N PHE A 94 0.26 -15.84 7.22
CA PHE A 94 1.22 -16.54 8.08
C PHE A 94 2.00 -17.54 7.24
N ILE A 95 2.90 -17.02 6.40
CA ILE A 95 3.66 -17.78 5.42
C ILE A 95 4.98 -18.28 6.00
N GLU A 96 5.56 -19.30 5.36
CA GLU A 96 6.96 -19.64 5.57
C GLU A 96 7.86 -18.46 5.15
N GLY A 97 8.81 -18.09 6.03
CA GLY A 97 9.75 -17.00 5.78
C GLY A 97 9.39 -15.65 6.42
N ILE A 98 8.26 -15.53 7.12
CA ILE A 98 8.01 -14.38 8.00
C ILE A 98 9.00 -14.40 9.18
N GLU A 99 9.56 -13.25 9.54
CA GLU A 99 10.38 -13.13 10.74
C GLU A 99 9.58 -13.46 11.99
N LYS A 100 10.18 -14.24 12.89
CA LYS A 100 9.52 -14.74 14.10
C LYS A 100 8.99 -13.60 14.97
N ASP A 101 9.78 -12.55 15.18
CA ASP A 101 9.40 -11.41 16.02
C ASP A 101 8.21 -10.65 15.41
N VAL A 102 8.13 -10.59 14.06
CA VAL A 102 6.98 -10.01 13.33
C VAL A 102 5.72 -10.85 13.56
N GLU A 103 5.79 -12.16 13.37
CA GLU A 103 4.65 -13.05 13.62
C GLU A 103 4.16 -12.96 15.08
N GLU A 104 5.08 -12.99 16.04
CA GLU A 104 4.77 -12.86 17.46
C GLU A 104 4.13 -11.51 17.79
N GLY A 105 4.61 -10.42 17.20
CA GLY A 105 4.02 -9.08 17.33
C GLY A 105 2.58 -9.01 16.83
N ILE A 106 2.26 -9.66 15.71
CA ILE A 106 0.89 -9.72 15.19
C ILE A 106 0.01 -10.60 16.09
N ARG A 107 0.50 -11.75 16.55
CA ARG A 107 -0.24 -12.60 17.50
C ARG A 107 -0.48 -11.92 18.86
N ALA A 108 0.45 -11.11 19.33
CA ALA A 108 0.24 -10.28 20.51
C ALA A 108 -0.83 -9.21 20.25
N SER A 109 -0.82 -8.62 19.06
CA SER A 109 -1.82 -7.61 18.67
C SER A 109 -3.24 -8.16 18.61
N VAL A 110 -3.40 -9.40 18.14
CA VAL A 110 -4.67 -10.15 18.16
C VAL A 110 -5.25 -10.18 19.58
N LYS A 111 -4.44 -10.51 20.59
CA LYS A 111 -4.90 -10.57 22.00
C LYS A 111 -5.36 -9.21 22.52
N VAL A 112 -4.62 -8.14 22.21
CA VAL A 112 -5.00 -6.77 22.60
C VAL A 112 -6.35 -6.39 21.99
N LEU A 113 -6.57 -6.72 20.71
CA LEU A 113 -7.85 -6.44 20.04
C LEU A 113 -9.02 -7.22 20.67
N GLU A 114 -8.80 -8.47 21.10
CA GLU A 114 -9.78 -9.26 21.86
C GLU A 114 -10.10 -8.63 23.23
N GLU A 115 -9.08 -8.17 23.96
CA GLU A 115 -9.24 -7.46 25.24
C GLU A 115 -10.04 -6.16 25.09
N LEU A 116 -9.90 -5.48 23.94
CA LEU A 116 -10.69 -4.30 23.56
C LEU A 116 -12.12 -4.63 23.09
N GLY A 117 -12.50 -5.91 23.09
CA GLY A 117 -13.85 -6.40 22.82
C GLY A 117 -14.14 -6.80 21.38
N ALA A 118 -13.13 -6.87 20.51
CA ALA A 118 -13.29 -7.41 19.17
C ALA A 118 -13.36 -8.95 19.20
N THR A 119 -14.08 -9.53 18.24
CA THR A 119 -14.04 -10.96 17.95
C THR A 119 -13.08 -11.21 16.81
N ILE A 120 -12.09 -12.09 17.01
CA ILE A 120 -11.15 -12.45 15.94
C ILE A 120 -11.70 -13.64 15.18
N LYS A 121 -11.74 -13.53 13.85
CA LYS A 121 -12.25 -14.56 12.96
C LYS A 121 -11.19 -14.90 11.92
N GLU A 122 -10.80 -16.16 11.84
CA GLU A 122 -9.97 -16.62 10.72
C GLU A 122 -10.75 -16.50 9.39
N ILE A 123 -10.11 -15.93 8.38
CA ILE A 123 -10.66 -15.78 7.03
C ILE A 123 -9.69 -16.32 5.98
N SER A 124 -10.14 -16.39 4.72
CA SER A 124 -9.34 -16.88 3.60
C SER A 124 -9.35 -15.86 2.46
N LEU A 125 -8.15 -15.54 1.96
CA LEU A 125 -7.91 -14.71 0.79
C LEU A 125 -7.13 -15.53 -0.26
N PRO A 126 -7.78 -16.51 -0.92
CA PRO A 126 -7.10 -17.57 -1.68
C PRO A 126 -6.26 -17.08 -2.87
N HIS A 127 -6.57 -15.93 -3.44
CA HIS A 127 -5.85 -15.37 -4.58
C HIS A 127 -4.70 -14.45 -4.17
N THR A 128 -4.45 -14.24 -2.88
CA THR A 128 -3.38 -13.34 -2.43
C THR A 128 -1.98 -13.78 -2.87
N GLN A 129 -1.76 -15.08 -3.08
CA GLN A 129 -0.50 -15.62 -3.61
C GLN A 129 -0.17 -15.08 -5.03
N TYR A 130 -1.18 -14.67 -5.80
CA TYR A 130 -1.01 -14.10 -7.14
C TYR A 130 -0.85 -12.58 -7.12
N ALA A 131 -0.87 -11.97 -5.94
CA ALA A 131 -0.93 -10.52 -5.80
C ALA A 131 0.34 -9.84 -6.33
N ALA A 132 1.51 -10.32 -5.91
CA ALA A 132 2.79 -9.76 -6.33
C ALA A 132 2.97 -9.86 -7.86
N SER A 133 2.75 -11.03 -8.46
CA SER A 133 2.88 -11.22 -9.91
C SER A 133 1.88 -10.37 -10.71
N THR A 134 0.65 -10.23 -10.20
CA THR A 134 -0.36 -9.34 -10.80
C THR A 134 0.10 -7.88 -10.75
N TYR A 135 0.56 -7.41 -9.60
CA TYR A 135 1.04 -6.03 -9.42
C TYR A 135 2.25 -5.72 -10.31
N TYR A 136 3.23 -6.61 -10.39
CA TYR A 136 4.42 -6.44 -11.22
C TYR A 136 4.18 -6.60 -12.73
N ILE A 137 2.92 -6.83 -13.15
CA ILE A 137 2.47 -6.64 -14.54
C ILE A 137 1.74 -5.31 -14.67
N LEU A 138 0.76 -5.04 -13.80
CA LEU A 138 -0.10 -3.86 -13.91
C LEU A 138 0.67 -2.56 -13.67
N CYS A 139 1.43 -2.49 -12.58
CA CYS A 139 2.16 -1.28 -12.19
C CYS A 139 3.22 -0.90 -13.25
N PRO A 140 4.11 -1.80 -13.70
CA PRO A 140 5.05 -1.47 -14.77
C PRO A 140 4.37 -1.08 -16.10
N SER A 141 3.26 -1.71 -16.46
CA SER A 141 2.48 -1.35 -17.66
C SER A 141 1.98 0.09 -17.61
N GLU A 142 1.42 0.51 -16.47
CA GLU A 142 0.97 1.89 -16.32
C GLU A 142 2.16 2.86 -16.19
N VAL A 143 3.25 2.46 -15.55
CA VAL A 143 4.51 3.24 -15.50
C VAL A 143 5.06 3.50 -16.90
N SER A 144 5.10 2.50 -17.78
CA SER A 144 5.64 2.70 -19.14
C SER A 144 4.84 3.73 -19.94
N SER A 145 3.51 3.75 -19.75
CA SER A 145 2.63 4.75 -20.36
C SER A 145 2.76 6.12 -19.69
N ASN A 146 2.67 6.19 -18.36
CA ASN A 146 2.70 7.45 -17.61
C ASN A 146 4.02 8.20 -17.78
N MET A 147 5.14 7.45 -17.80
CA MET A 147 6.49 8.00 -17.92
C MET A 147 6.85 8.35 -19.38
N ALA A 148 6.00 8.06 -20.37
CA ALA A 148 6.26 8.40 -21.78
C ALA A 148 6.35 9.93 -22.00
N ARG A 149 5.73 10.73 -21.13
CA ARG A 149 5.72 12.20 -21.22
C ARG A 149 7.05 12.88 -20.88
N TYR A 150 7.96 12.18 -20.21
CA TYR A 150 9.28 12.70 -19.83
C TYR A 150 10.22 12.49 -21.01
N ASP A 151 10.33 13.54 -21.82
CA ASP A 151 10.92 13.50 -23.15
C ASP A 151 11.92 14.66 -23.39
N GLY A 152 12.11 15.54 -22.41
CA GLY A 152 13.02 16.68 -22.44
C GLY A 152 12.52 17.88 -23.27
N ILE A 153 11.36 17.78 -23.93
CA ILE A 153 10.91 18.82 -24.87
C ILE A 153 10.20 19.96 -24.14
N ARG A 154 9.28 19.64 -23.23
CA ARG A 154 8.44 20.65 -22.56
C ARG A 154 8.95 21.03 -21.18
N PHE A 155 9.68 20.12 -20.52
CA PHE A 155 10.18 20.28 -19.15
C PHE A 155 11.20 19.17 -18.83
N GLY A 156 11.96 19.37 -17.76
CA GLY A 156 12.84 18.35 -17.17
C GLY A 156 14.25 18.33 -17.75
N HIS A 157 14.93 17.18 -17.60
CA HIS A 157 16.29 16.93 -18.11
C HIS A 157 16.33 17.04 -19.64
N THR A 158 17.41 17.63 -20.16
CA THR A 158 17.67 17.80 -21.59
C THR A 158 19.09 17.38 -21.92
N THR A 159 19.33 17.04 -23.19
CA THR A 159 20.66 16.72 -23.71
C THR A 159 20.95 17.57 -24.95
N GLU A 160 22.21 17.81 -25.27
CA GLU A 160 22.65 18.65 -26.40
C GLU A 160 23.46 17.85 -27.43
N GLY A 161 23.68 18.42 -28.61
CA GLY A 161 24.56 17.83 -29.63
C GLY A 161 23.98 16.63 -30.40
N ILE A 162 22.67 16.37 -30.28
CA ILE A 162 21.98 15.31 -31.01
C ILE A 162 21.10 15.91 -32.11
N ASN A 163 21.36 15.51 -33.36
CA ASN A 163 20.76 16.13 -34.55
C ASN A 163 19.53 15.38 -35.10
N ASN A 164 19.00 14.40 -34.37
CA ASN A 164 17.76 13.72 -34.74
C ASN A 164 16.89 13.39 -33.52
N LEU A 165 15.57 13.38 -33.73
CA LEU A 165 14.60 13.31 -32.64
C LEU A 165 14.59 11.96 -31.92
N ASN A 166 14.81 10.85 -32.63
CA ASN A 166 14.79 9.52 -32.04
C ASN A 166 15.99 9.29 -31.11
N ASP A 167 17.18 9.69 -31.52
CA ASP A 167 18.38 9.62 -30.69
C ASP A 167 18.28 10.60 -29.52
N TYR A 168 17.67 11.78 -29.73
CA TYR A 168 17.42 12.74 -28.65
C TYR A 168 16.53 12.12 -27.56
N TYR A 169 15.38 11.54 -27.93
CA TYR A 169 14.50 10.86 -26.97
C TYR A 169 15.19 9.70 -26.27
N THR A 170 15.97 8.92 -27.01
CA THR A 170 16.71 7.77 -26.45
C THR A 170 17.73 8.23 -25.43
N ALA A 171 18.53 9.25 -25.74
CA ALA A 171 19.56 9.79 -24.85
C ALA A 171 18.95 10.43 -23.60
N VAL A 172 18.02 11.39 -23.75
CA VAL A 172 17.37 12.08 -22.62
C VAL A 172 16.78 11.09 -21.62
N ARG A 173 16.08 10.06 -22.11
CA ARG A 173 15.44 9.06 -21.25
C ARG A 173 16.46 8.09 -20.65
N SER A 174 17.51 7.72 -21.38
CA SER A 174 18.55 6.80 -20.90
C SER A 174 19.39 7.42 -19.79
N GLU A 175 19.72 8.71 -19.93
CA GLU A 175 20.44 9.53 -18.95
C GLU A 175 19.55 9.88 -17.75
N GLY A 176 18.31 10.31 -17.99
CA GLY A 176 17.43 10.84 -16.96
C GLY A 176 16.79 9.79 -16.05
N PHE A 177 16.57 8.55 -16.53
CA PHE A 177 15.97 7.50 -15.71
C PHE A 177 17.00 6.58 -15.06
N GLY A 178 16.83 6.36 -13.76
CA GLY A 178 17.53 5.33 -13.00
C GLY A 178 17.20 3.91 -13.47
N ALA A 179 18.01 2.93 -13.05
CA ALA A 179 17.93 1.54 -13.51
C ALA A 179 16.55 0.90 -13.24
N GLU A 180 15.97 1.12 -12.06
CA GLU A 180 14.67 0.55 -11.68
C GLU A 180 13.52 1.09 -12.54
N VAL A 181 13.53 2.40 -12.82
CA VAL A 181 12.52 3.03 -13.68
C VAL A 181 12.63 2.48 -15.11
N LYS A 182 13.86 2.37 -15.64
CA LYS A 182 14.10 1.76 -16.97
C LYS A 182 13.61 0.31 -17.03
N ARG A 183 13.87 -0.48 -16.00
CA ARG A 183 13.40 -1.88 -15.89
C ARG A 183 11.87 -1.95 -15.97
N ARG A 184 11.15 -1.12 -15.22
CA ARG A 184 9.68 -1.08 -15.25
C ARG A 184 9.12 -0.60 -16.58
N ILE A 185 9.74 0.40 -17.20
CA ILE A 185 9.35 0.86 -18.54
C ILE A 185 9.46 -0.28 -19.56
N LEU A 186 10.56 -1.03 -19.55
CA LEU A 186 10.76 -2.19 -20.44
C LEU A 186 9.71 -3.29 -20.22
N ILE A 187 9.51 -3.71 -18.97
CA ILE A 187 8.49 -4.71 -18.61
C ILE A 187 7.10 -4.25 -19.04
N GLY A 188 6.74 -3.01 -18.74
CA GLY A 188 5.44 -2.47 -19.08
C GLY A 188 5.20 -2.36 -20.58
N THR A 189 6.22 -1.93 -21.34
CA THR A 189 6.13 -1.85 -22.80
C THR A 189 5.95 -3.24 -23.41
N TYR A 190 6.67 -4.24 -22.89
CA TYR A 190 6.49 -5.64 -23.30
C TYR A 190 5.09 -6.17 -22.95
N ALA A 191 4.63 -5.97 -21.72
CA ALA A 191 3.32 -6.45 -21.26
C ALA A 191 2.13 -5.82 -22.01
N LEU A 192 2.31 -4.60 -22.54
CA LEU A 192 1.31 -3.89 -23.34
C LEU A 192 1.43 -4.12 -24.86
N SER A 193 2.49 -4.80 -25.32
CA SER A 193 2.73 -5.00 -26.75
C SER A 193 1.71 -5.94 -27.39
N ALA A 194 1.45 -5.73 -28.68
CA ALA A 194 0.55 -6.58 -29.46
C ALA A 194 1.06 -8.04 -29.46
N GLY A 195 0.15 -8.99 -29.29
CA GLY A 195 0.48 -10.42 -29.12
C GLY A 195 0.68 -10.85 -27.66
N TYR A 196 1.12 -9.94 -26.77
CA TYR A 196 1.35 -10.24 -25.36
C TYR A 196 0.31 -9.62 -24.42
N PHE A 197 -0.37 -8.54 -24.84
CA PHE A 197 -1.39 -7.84 -24.04
C PHE A 197 -2.41 -8.76 -23.36
N ASP A 198 -2.95 -9.73 -24.10
CA ASP A 198 -3.99 -10.63 -23.62
C ASP A 198 -3.47 -11.59 -22.53
N ALA A 199 -2.24 -12.08 -22.72
CA ALA A 199 -1.59 -13.04 -21.83
C ALA A 199 -1.04 -12.39 -20.55
N TYR A 200 -0.64 -11.11 -20.62
CA TYR A 200 -0.07 -10.38 -19.49
C TYR A 200 -1.07 -9.38 -18.90
N TYR A 201 -1.22 -8.19 -19.50
CA TYR A 201 -1.99 -7.11 -18.89
C TYR A 201 -3.47 -7.47 -18.68
N ARG A 202 -4.14 -8.03 -19.70
CA ARG A 202 -5.55 -8.43 -19.57
C ARG A 202 -5.73 -9.57 -18.57
N LYS A 203 -4.80 -10.54 -18.53
CA LYS A 203 -4.84 -11.63 -17.56
C LYS A 203 -4.66 -11.10 -16.13
N ALA A 204 -3.70 -10.19 -15.92
CA ALA A 204 -3.47 -9.55 -14.63
C ALA A 204 -4.70 -8.76 -14.14
N GLN A 205 -5.38 -8.02 -15.03
CA GLN A 205 -6.64 -7.34 -14.69
C GLN A 205 -7.75 -8.31 -14.23
N LYS A 206 -7.83 -9.51 -14.85
CA LYS A 206 -8.77 -10.56 -14.41
C LYS A 206 -8.39 -11.13 -13.04
N VAL A 207 -7.10 -11.35 -12.78
CA VAL A 207 -6.64 -11.80 -11.46
C VAL A 207 -6.87 -10.73 -10.39
N ARG A 208 -6.65 -9.46 -10.70
CA ARG A 208 -7.02 -8.33 -9.83
C ARG A 208 -8.49 -8.37 -9.44
N THR A 209 -9.38 -8.75 -10.35
CA THR A 209 -10.82 -8.92 -10.05
C THR A 209 -11.04 -10.03 -9.02
N LEU A 210 -10.36 -11.17 -9.15
CA LEU A 210 -10.44 -12.26 -8.17
C LEU A 210 -9.92 -11.84 -6.79
N ILE A 211 -8.79 -11.12 -6.75
CA ILE A 211 -8.23 -10.60 -5.49
C ILE A 211 -9.20 -9.59 -4.85
N THR A 212 -9.82 -8.72 -5.65
CA THR A 212 -10.83 -7.77 -5.15
C THR A 212 -12.02 -8.52 -4.56
N LYS A 213 -12.49 -9.56 -5.26
CA LYS A 213 -13.59 -10.41 -4.81
C LYS A 213 -13.29 -11.13 -3.49
N ASP A 214 -12.06 -11.58 -3.26
CA ASP A 214 -11.68 -12.20 -1.98
C ASP A 214 -11.91 -11.23 -0.80
N PHE A 215 -11.53 -9.95 -0.97
CA PHE A 215 -11.78 -8.93 0.05
C PHE A 215 -13.28 -8.65 0.22
N GLU A 216 -14.02 -8.49 -0.88
CA GLU A 216 -15.49 -8.29 -0.84
C GLU A 216 -16.20 -9.42 -0.09
N ASP A 217 -15.86 -10.67 -0.42
CA ASP A 217 -16.43 -11.86 0.20
C ASP A 217 -16.01 -11.98 1.69
N ALA A 218 -14.77 -11.60 2.04
CA ALA A 218 -14.32 -11.58 3.42
C ALA A 218 -15.08 -10.54 4.26
N PHE A 219 -15.20 -9.29 3.76
CA PHE A 219 -15.91 -8.19 4.42
C PHE A 219 -17.43 -8.43 4.56
N ALA A 220 -18.00 -9.41 3.85
CA ALA A 220 -19.36 -9.87 4.13
C ALA A 220 -19.51 -10.50 5.53
N SER A 221 -18.39 -10.80 6.20
CA SER A 221 -18.40 -11.54 7.47
C SER A 221 -17.47 -10.99 8.56
N VAL A 222 -16.72 -9.92 8.26
CA VAL A 222 -15.83 -9.20 9.18
C VAL A 222 -15.91 -7.69 8.89
N ASP A 223 -15.69 -6.86 9.89
CA ASP A 223 -15.73 -5.40 9.77
C ASP A 223 -14.39 -4.82 9.31
N ALA A 224 -13.29 -5.45 9.74
CA ALA A 224 -11.92 -5.08 9.39
C ALA A 224 -11.08 -6.35 9.19
N ILE A 225 -9.93 -6.23 8.54
CA ILE A 225 -8.96 -7.32 8.37
C ILE A 225 -7.61 -6.84 8.89
N ILE A 226 -6.88 -7.70 9.62
CA ILE A 226 -5.52 -7.38 10.10
C ILE A 226 -4.46 -8.31 9.51
N SER A 227 -3.24 -7.81 9.41
CA SER A 227 -2.07 -8.58 8.98
C SER A 227 -0.76 -7.93 9.45
N PRO A 228 0.39 -8.58 9.29
CA PRO A 228 1.67 -7.87 9.25
C PRO A 228 1.68 -6.86 8.09
N VAL A 229 2.41 -5.74 8.25
CA VAL A 229 2.65 -4.81 7.13
C VAL A 229 3.67 -5.38 6.13
N GLY A 230 4.70 -6.07 6.62
CA GLY A 230 5.73 -6.73 5.83
C GLY A 230 6.15 -8.05 6.49
N PRO A 231 6.89 -8.91 5.76
CA PRO A 231 7.39 -10.17 6.32
C PRO A 231 8.56 -9.99 7.28
N ASN A 232 9.28 -8.87 7.18
CA ASN A 232 10.49 -8.55 7.94
C ASN A 232 10.41 -7.15 8.55
N VAL A 233 11.26 -6.87 9.54
CA VAL A 233 11.57 -5.48 9.92
C VAL A 233 12.44 -4.79 8.87
N SER A 234 12.73 -3.50 9.07
CA SER A 234 13.60 -2.76 8.16
C SER A 234 14.99 -3.40 8.06
N PHE A 235 15.46 -3.58 6.84
CA PHE A 235 16.75 -4.17 6.51
C PHE A 235 17.83 -3.10 6.26
N LYS A 236 19.11 -3.51 6.30
CA LYS A 236 20.24 -2.61 6.04
C LYS A 236 20.26 -2.14 4.59
N ILE A 237 20.79 -0.94 4.36
CA ILE A 237 21.07 -0.44 3.02
C ILE A 237 21.98 -1.45 2.30
N GLY A 238 21.59 -1.83 1.08
CA GLY A 238 22.31 -2.82 0.26
C GLY A 238 21.90 -4.28 0.49
N ALA A 239 21.04 -4.58 1.47
CA ALA A 239 20.66 -5.98 1.80
C ALA A 239 20.02 -6.76 0.63
N HIS A 240 19.37 -6.07 -0.31
CA HIS A 240 18.77 -6.66 -1.51
C HIS A 240 19.43 -6.16 -2.81
N GLU A 241 20.64 -5.62 -2.73
CA GLU A 241 21.35 -5.16 -3.92
C GLU A 241 21.64 -6.36 -4.84
N GLY A 242 21.31 -6.23 -6.13
CA GLY A 242 21.46 -7.31 -7.10
C GLY A 242 20.33 -8.34 -7.12
N ASP A 243 19.39 -8.31 -6.16
CA ASP A 243 18.20 -9.16 -6.14
C ASP A 243 16.89 -8.34 -6.09
N PRO A 244 16.39 -7.88 -7.25
CA PRO A 244 15.12 -7.15 -7.31
C PRO A 244 13.92 -7.97 -6.82
N LEU A 245 13.96 -9.30 -6.93
CA LEU A 245 12.83 -10.14 -6.51
C LEU A 245 12.71 -10.17 -5.00
N ALA A 246 13.82 -10.24 -4.27
CA ALA A 246 13.82 -10.10 -2.82
C ALA A 246 13.18 -8.77 -2.38
N MET A 247 13.59 -7.66 -3.00
CA MET A 247 12.98 -6.34 -2.74
C MET A 247 11.46 -6.31 -3.04
N TYR A 248 11.00 -7.04 -4.05
CA TYR A 248 9.60 -7.08 -4.42
C TYR A 248 8.73 -7.89 -3.46
N LEU A 249 9.31 -8.88 -2.78
CA LEU A 249 8.63 -9.70 -1.78
C LEU A 249 8.37 -8.94 -0.48
N GLU A 250 9.10 -7.86 -0.19
CA GLU A 250 8.85 -6.98 0.95
C GLU A 250 7.46 -6.31 0.91
N ASP A 251 6.85 -6.22 -0.27
CA ASP A 251 5.52 -5.65 -0.48
C ASP A 251 4.38 -6.71 -0.46
N VAL A 252 4.68 -7.98 -0.15
CA VAL A 252 3.73 -9.11 -0.36
C VAL A 252 2.41 -8.95 0.40
N PHE A 253 2.43 -8.38 1.61
CA PHE A 253 1.21 -8.12 2.39
C PHE A 253 0.59 -6.76 2.11
N THR A 254 1.30 -5.84 1.45
CA THR A 254 0.79 -4.50 1.19
C THR A 254 0.10 -4.35 -0.16
N ILE A 255 0.51 -5.12 -1.16
CA ILE A 255 -0.02 -5.10 -2.53
C ILE A 255 -1.48 -5.56 -2.67
N PRO A 256 -1.95 -6.65 -2.02
CA PRO A 256 -3.30 -7.19 -2.25
C PRO A 256 -4.40 -6.14 -2.07
N GLN A 257 -4.34 -5.37 -0.98
CA GLN A 257 -5.33 -4.33 -0.68
C GLN A 257 -5.23 -3.13 -1.65
N VAL A 258 -4.04 -2.83 -2.22
CA VAL A 258 -3.92 -1.77 -3.23
C VAL A 258 -4.72 -2.14 -4.46
N MET A 259 -4.57 -3.39 -4.92
CA MET A 259 -5.30 -3.90 -6.07
C MET A 259 -6.81 -3.90 -5.86
N ALA A 260 -7.26 -4.24 -4.65
CA ALA A 260 -8.66 -4.17 -4.25
C ALA A 260 -9.20 -2.74 -4.09
N GLY A 261 -8.33 -1.72 -4.03
CA GLY A 261 -8.75 -0.33 -3.94
C GLY A 261 -9.22 0.15 -2.56
N ILE A 262 -9.08 -0.70 -1.52
CA ILE A 262 -9.62 -0.49 -0.17
C ILE A 262 -8.70 0.34 0.75
N PRO A 263 -9.17 0.98 1.83
CA PRO A 263 -8.29 1.69 2.76
C PRO A 263 -7.50 0.73 3.65
N ALA A 264 -6.25 1.11 3.96
CA ALA A 264 -5.39 0.34 4.86
C ALA A 264 -4.45 1.25 5.66
N LEU A 265 -4.37 0.99 6.95
CA LEU A 265 -3.55 1.70 7.94
C LEU A 265 -2.41 0.81 8.41
N SER A 266 -1.25 1.42 8.67
CA SER A 266 -0.17 0.84 9.45
C SER A 266 -0.11 1.57 10.78
N VAL A 267 -0.17 0.85 11.90
CA VAL A 267 0.14 1.34 13.25
C VAL A 267 1.31 0.56 13.83
N PRO A 268 2.18 1.16 14.66
CA PRO A 268 3.20 0.41 15.39
C PRO A 268 2.60 -0.67 16.29
N CYS A 269 3.19 -1.86 16.31
CA CYS A 269 2.68 -2.99 17.10
C CYS A 269 3.75 -3.72 17.92
N GLY A 270 4.98 -3.20 17.95
CA GLY A 270 6.08 -3.80 18.70
C GLY A 270 7.44 -3.45 18.10
N PHE A 271 8.45 -4.09 18.65
CA PHE A 271 9.84 -4.02 18.18
C PHE A 271 10.42 -5.43 18.18
N ASP A 272 11.31 -5.72 17.23
CA ASP A 272 12.05 -6.98 17.22
C ASP A 272 13.13 -7.02 18.31
N SER A 273 13.83 -8.14 18.39
CA SER A 273 14.98 -8.35 19.28
C SER A 273 16.14 -7.39 19.06
N ASN A 274 16.23 -6.71 17.91
CA ASN A 274 17.21 -5.66 17.60
C ASN A 274 16.64 -4.24 17.77
N ASN A 275 15.46 -4.10 18.37
CA ASN A 275 14.76 -2.84 18.59
C ASN A 275 14.35 -2.11 17.30
N MET A 276 14.12 -2.86 16.22
CA MET A 276 13.56 -2.39 14.96
C MET A 276 12.03 -2.41 15.02
N PRO A 277 11.32 -1.37 14.53
CA PRO A 277 9.87 -1.30 14.65
C PRO A 277 9.14 -2.35 13.81
N ILE A 278 8.01 -2.83 14.34
CA ILE A 278 7.08 -3.76 13.66
C ILE A 278 5.73 -3.06 13.49
N GLY A 279 5.11 -3.19 12.31
CA GLY A 279 3.82 -2.59 11.99
C GLY A 279 2.69 -3.61 11.90
N LEU A 280 1.55 -3.27 12.52
CA LEU A 280 0.26 -3.92 12.32
C LEU A 280 -0.48 -3.21 11.19
N GLN A 281 -0.87 -3.97 10.18
CA GLN A 281 -1.73 -3.50 9.12
C GLN A 281 -3.18 -3.74 9.47
N ILE A 282 -4.03 -2.73 9.28
CA ILE A 282 -5.48 -2.80 9.44
C ILE A 282 -6.11 -2.37 8.12
N MET A 283 -6.99 -3.19 7.56
CA MET A 283 -7.67 -2.99 6.29
C MET A 283 -9.18 -2.87 6.53
N GLY A 284 -9.82 -1.91 5.87
CA GLY A 284 -11.26 -1.70 5.94
C GLY A 284 -11.92 -1.96 4.59
N PRO A 285 -13.27 -2.05 4.55
CA PRO A 285 -13.99 -2.15 3.28
C PRO A 285 -13.84 -0.85 2.46
N GLN A 286 -14.25 -0.88 1.19
CA GLN A 286 -14.29 0.31 0.35
C GLN A 286 -15.01 1.47 1.07
N TRP A 287 -14.38 2.65 1.12
CA TRP A 287 -14.86 3.83 1.88
C TRP A 287 -14.88 3.69 3.41
N GLY A 288 -14.30 2.62 3.95
CA GLY A 288 -14.29 2.30 5.37
C GLY A 288 -13.14 2.96 6.16
N GLU A 289 -12.67 4.15 5.79
CA GLU A 289 -11.58 4.80 6.52
C GLU A 289 -11.91 5.02 8.01
N GLU A 290 -13.18 5.31 8.35
CA GLU A 290 -13.65 5.41 9.74
C GLU A 290 -13.41 4.11 10.53
N VAL A 291 -13.65 2.95 9.90
CA VAL A 291 -13.43 1.64 10.53
C VAL A 291 -11.95 1.43 10.81
N VAL A 292 -11.10 1.71 9.83
CA VAL A 292 -9.65 1.52 9.96
C VAL A 292 -9.07 2.45 11.03
N LEU A 293 -9.48 3.73 11.03
CA LEU A 293 -9.06 4.70 12.04
C LEU A 293 -9.57 4.36 13.44
N LYS A 294 -10.82 3.88 13.57
CA LYS A 294 -11.37 3.41 14.85
C LYS A 294 -10.55 2.27 15.45
N VAL A 295 -10.21 1.25 14.65
CA VAL A 295 -9.40 0.11 15.11
C VAL A 295 -7.99 0.56 15.45
N GLY A 296 -7.38 1.40 14.61
CA GLY A 296 -6.05 1.96 14.84
C GLY A 296 -5.95 2.76 16.14
N ASP A 297 -6.89 3.67 16.37
CA ASP A 297 -6.94 4.50 17.57
C ASP A 297 -7.12 3.69 18.86
N ALA A 298 -8.03 2.72 18.85
CA ALA A 298 -8.23 1.84 20.01
C ALA A 298 -6.98 1.01 20.33
N TYR A 299 -6.34 0.46 19.31
CA TYR A 299 -5.11 -0.32 19.47
C TYR A 299 -3.95 0.56 19.96
N GLU A 300 -3.78 1.74 19.37
CA GLU A 300 -2.71 2.67 19.71
C GLU A 300 -2.83 3.16 21.16
N LYS A 301 -4.04 3.53 21.61
CA LYS A 301 -4.31 3.92 23.00
C LYS A 301 -4.07 2.80 24.01
N ALA A 302 -4.31 1.55 23.62
CA ALA A 302 -4.12 0.40 24.50
C ALA A 302 -2.64 0.01 24.67
N THR A 303 -1.77 0.39 23.73
CA THR A 303 -0.39 -0.15 23.65
C THR A 303 0.71 0.91 23.70
N GLN A 304 0.44 2.12 23.23
CA GLN A 304 1.35 3.26 23.20
C GLN A 304 2.70 2.98 22.50
N TRP A 305 2.75 2.03 21.57
CA TRP A 305 3.98 1.70 20.81
C TRP A 305 4.50 2.91 20.02
N ASN A 306 3.61 3.79 19.58
CA ASN A 306 3.92 5.03 18.87
C ASN A 306 4.64 6.09 19.74
N GLU A 307 4.58 5.97 21.08
CA GLU A 307 5.31 6.86 21.99
C GLU A 307 6.79 6.47 22.13
N LYS A 308 7.14 5.22 21.80
CA LYS A 308 8.51 4.73 21.87
C LYS A 308 9.35 5.34 20.75
N LYS A 309 10.54 5.81 21.11
CA LYS A 309 11.55 6.26 20.16
C LYS A 309 12.69 5.26 20.16
N PRO A 310 12.88 4.48 19.09
CA PRO A 310 13.97 3.53 19.05
C PRO A 310 15.30 4.30 18.98
N ASN A 311 16.32 3.81 19.68
CA ASN A 311 17.66 4.39 19.67
C ASN A 311 18.47 3.72 18.55
N LEU A 312 18.22 4.13 17.30
CA LEU A 312 18.77 3.56 16.08
C LEU A 312 19.87 4.43 15.48
#